data_AF-A0A3G8M0X4-F1
#
_entry.id   AF-A0A3G8M0X4-F1
#
_cell.length_a   1.000
_cell.length_b   1.000
_cell.length_c   1.000
_cell.angle_alpha   90.00
_cell.angle_beta   90.00
_cell.angle_gamma   90.00
#
_symmetry.space_group_name_H-M   'P 1'
#
loop_
_entity.id
_entity.type
_entity.pdbx_description
1 polymer ?
#
loop_
_entity_poly.entity_id
_entity_poly.type
_entity_poly.pdbx_seq_one_letter_code
_entity_poly.pdbx_strand_id
1 'polypeptide(L)'
;MTFKAIEGIRRLQEHLLELGVARAVLSLPAPRMLALPSPTSEGAEPASVFARVITESEIERVARDLFVSGHYSIAVQEAYKAVDRFIADKTGRGSLSGTTLMELTFSPKSPILHWTDRRTQAELDEQAGYHRLYAGAMLGIRNPVAHEFNWVDEADVALELIVFAQHLLRKAKAARLDEPHARRKP
;
A
#
# COMPACT_ATOMS: atom_id res chain seq x y z
N MET A 1 20.98 -23.59 23.52
CA MET A 1 20.83 -22.75 24.74
C MET A 1 19.44 -22.16 24.92
N THR A 2 18.55 -22.24 23.92
CA THR A 2 17.18 -21.70 23.92
C THR A 2 16.18 -22.49 24.76
N PHE A 3 16.32 -23.82 24.84
CA PHE A 3 15.41 -24.67 25.64
C PHE A 3 15.46 -24.41 27.16
N LYS A 4 16.63 -24.08 27.70
CA LYS A 4 16.78 -23.77 29.14
C LYS A 4 16.08 -22.46 29.55
N ALA A 5 16.04 -21.49 28.64
CA ALA A 5 15.36 -20.22 28.90
C ALA A 5 13.84 -20.40 28.94
N ILE A 6 13.30 -21.20 28.01
CA ILE A 6 11.87 -21.50 27.94
C ILE A 6 11.41 -22.29 29.17
N GLU A 7 12.17 -23.29 29.59
CA GLU A 7 11.84 -24.08 30.79
C GLU A 7 11.93 -23.23 32.07
N GLY A 8 12.87 -22.29 32.12
CA GLY A 8 13.00 -21.34 33.23
C GLY A 8 11.79 -20.40 33.34
N ILE A 9 11.29 -19.91 32.20
CA ILE A 9 10.09 -19.07 32.16
C ILE A 9 8.85 -19.86 32.60
N ARG A 10 8.72 -21.13 32.18
CA ARG A 10 7.60 -22.00 32.54
C ARG A 10 7.52 -22.24 34.05
N ARG A 11 8.66 -22.55 34.69
CA ARG A 11 8.73 -22.75 36.15
C ARG A 11 8.43 -21.48 36.93
N LEU A 12 8.86 -20.32 36.43
CA LEU A 12 8.56 -19.03 37.05
C LEU A 12 7.05 -18.72 36.97
N GLN A 13 6.42 -18.99 35.83
CA GLN A 13 4.97 -18.83 35.67
C GLN A 13 4.17 -19.73 36.62
N GLU A 14 4.57 -20.99 36.78
CA GLU A 14 3.95 -21.94 37.71
C GLU A 14 4.06 -21.45 39.17
N HIS A 15 5.24 -20.98 39.60
CA HIS A 15 5.43 -20.43 40.96
C HIS A 15 4.63 -19.13 41.21
N LEU A 16 4.52 -18.24 40.22
CA LEU A 16 3.75 -17.01 40.37
C LEU A 16 2.24 -17.28 40.50
N LEU A 17 1.75 -18.35 39.86
CA LEU A 17 0.39 -18.86 40.01
C LEU A 17 0.15 -19.45 41.41
N GLU A 18 1.09 -20.25 41.93
CA GLU A 18 1.01 -20.84 43.27
C GLU A 18 1.06 -19.79 44.39
N LEU A 19 1.79 -18.68 44.19
CA LEU A 19 1.91 -17.60 45.16
C LEU A 19 0.68 -16.67 45.21
N GLY A 20 -0.34 -16.89 44.38
CA GLY A 20 -1.56 -16.09 44.38
C GLY A 20 -1.33 -14.60 44.09
N VAL A 21 -0.19 -14.25 43.48
CA VAL A 21 0.12 -12.87 43.08
C VAL A 21 -0.81 -12.52 41.93
N ALA A 22 -1.91 -11.89 42.30
CA ALA A 22 -3.01 -11.57 41.41
C ALA A 22 -2.53 -10.87 40.13
N ARG A 23 -3.08 -11.38 39.02
CA ARG A 23 -3.42 -10.86 37.68
C ARG A 23 -3.25 -9.36 37.32
N ALA A 24 -2.87 -8.48 38.23
CA ALA A 24 -2.81 -7.02 38.06
C ALA A 24 -1.39 -6.45 37.83
N VAL A 25 -0.30 -7.17 38.15
CA VAL A 25 1.07 -6.59 38.10
C VAL A 25 1.90 -7.05 36.89
N LEU A 26 1.44 -8.04 36.13
CA LEU A 26 2.14 -8.52 34.91
C LEU A 26 1.33 -8.34 33.63
N SER A 27 0.51 -7.28 33.54
CA SER A 27 0.06 -6.78 32.23
C SER A 27 1.19 -6.03 31.52
N LEU A 28 2.32 -6.69 31.33
CA LEU A 28 3.17 -6.32 30.21
C LEU A 28 2.42 -6.80 28.97
N PRO A 29 2.04 -5.92 28.03
CA PRO A 29 1.48 -6.38 26.77
C PRO A 29 2.52 -7.33 26.18
N ALA A 30 2.15 -8.60 26.02
CA ALA A 30 3.00 -9.55 25.33
C ALA A 30 3.41 -8.91 23.99
N PRO A 31 4.68 -9.00 23.57
CA PRO A 31 5.08 -8.54 22.25
C PRO A 31 4.11 -9.17 21.25
N ARG A 32 3.40 -8.34 20.47
CA ARG A 32 2.43 -8.79 19.45
C ARG A 32 3.01 -9.83 18.46
N MET A 33 4.33 -10.03 18.47
CA MET A 33 5.04 -11.08 17.74
C MET A 33 4.76 -12.54 18.17
N LEU A 34 4.18 -12.81 19.34
CA LEU A 34 3.99 -14.18 19.84
C LEU A 34 2.55 -14.71 19.75
N ALA A 35 1.60 -13.90 19.28
CA ALA A 35 0.27 -14.39 18.94
C ALA A 35 0.35 -15.02 17.54
N LEU A 36 0.57 -16.33 17.46
CA LEU A 36 0.24 -17.08 16.24
C LEU A 36 -1.29 -17.06 16.12
N PRO A 37 -1.87 -16.41 15.10
CA PRO A 37 -3.31 -16.43 14.95
C PRO A 37 -3.77 -17.86 14.68
N SER A 38 -4.67 -18.37 15.52
CA SER A 38 -5.47 -19.55 15.20
C SER A 38 -6.22 -19.28 13.88
N PRO A 39 -6.26 -20.22 12.92
CA PRO A 39 -6.78 -19.97 11.57
C PRO A 39 -8.31 -19.82 11.47
N THR A 40 -8.99 -19.40 12.54
CA THR A 40 -10.45 -19.22 12.61
C THR A 40 -10.90 -17.87 13.18
N SER A 41 -10.03 -16.87 13.33
CA SER A 41 -10.46 -15.51 13.68
C SER A 41 -10.88 -14.73 12.44
N GLU A 42 -11.95 -13.94 12.50
CA GLU A 42 -12.43 -13.04 11.42
C GLU A 42 -11.32 -12.16 10.81
N GLY A 43 -10.25 -11.84 11.54
CA GLY A 43 -9.07 -11.14 11.00
C GLY A 43 -8.18 -11.96 10.04
N ALA A 44 -8.35 -13.28 9.97
CA ALA A 44 -7.61 -14.16 9.05
C ALA A 44 -8.17 -14.12 7.63
N GLU A 45 -9.47 -13.82 7.46
CA GLU A 45 -10.11 -13.72 6.15
C GLU A 45 -9.58 -12.53 5.34
N PRO A 46 -9.60 -11.27 5.83
CA PRO A 46 -9.04 -10.14 5.09
C PRO A 46 -7.57 -10.31 4.73
N ALA A 47 -6.76 -10.87 5.65
CA ALA A 47 -5.35 -11.15 5.39
C ALA A 47 -5.14 -12.20 4.29
N SER A 48 -5.95 -13.25 4.28
CA SER A 48 -5.95 -14.28 3.23
C SER A 48 -6.36 -13.72 1.87
N VAL A 49 -7.41 -12.88 1.84
CA VAL A 49 -7.86 -12.21 0.62
C VAL A 49 -6.78 -11.24 0.12
N PHE A 50 -6.17 -10.44 1.00
CA PHE A 50 -5.05 -9.56 0.66
C PHE A 50 -3.94 -10.33 -0.06
N ALA A 51 -3.49 -11.44 0.53
CA ALA A 51 -2.40 -12.24 -0.04
C ALA A 51 -2.72 -12.85 -1.41
N ARG A 52 -4.00 -13.08 -1.71
CA ARG A 52 -4.45 -13.62 -3.00
C ARG A 52 -4.65 -12.54 -4.06
N VAL A 53 -5.10 -11.35 -3.66
CA VAL A 53 -5.50 -10.28 -4.58
C VAL A 53 -4.34 -9.33 -4.88
N ILE A 54 -3.46 -9.06 -3.90
CA ILE A 54 -2.31 -8.17 -4.07
C ILE A 54 -1.13 -8.96 -4.63
N THR A 55 -0.76 -8.67 -5.88
CA THR A 55 0.26 -9.38 -6.65
C THR A 55 1.42 -8.49 -7.11
N GLU A 56 1.28 -7.16 -7.05
CA GLU A 56 2.38 -6.24 -7.36
C GLU A 56 3.33 -6.13 -6.16
N SER A 57 4.56 -6.61 -6.32
CA SER A 57 5.54 -6.73 -5.24
C SER A 57 5.83 -5.43 -4.49
N GLU A 58 5.77 -4.29 -5.17
CA GLU A 58 6.04 -2.97 -4.59
C GLU A 58 4.92 -2.51 -3.66
N ILE A 59 3.67 -2.90 -3.93
CA ILE A 59 2.53 -2.67 -3.05
C ILE A 59 2.56 -3.67 -1.90
N GLU A 60 2.74 -4.95 -2.23
CA GLU A 60 2.73 -6.03 -1.25
C GLU A 60 3.79 -5.81 -0.16
N ARG A 61 5.02 -5.45 -0.56
CA ARG A 61 6.15 -5.22 0.35
C ARG A 61 5.90 -4.10 1.37
N VAL A 62 5.14 -3.06 1.00
CA VAL A 62 4.93 -1.89 1.87
C VAL A 62 3.63 -1.97 2.66
N ALA A 63 2.61 -2.65 2.15
CA ALA A 63 1.27 -2.63 2.73
C ALA A 63 0.91 -3.88 3.52
N ARG A 64 1.49 -5.07 3.23
CA ARG A 64 1.06 -6.36 3.81
C ARG A 64 1.09 -6.37 5.32
N ASP A 65 2.24 -6.09 5.92
CA ASP A 65 2.41 -6.24 7.37
C ASP A 65 1.56 -5.21 8.13
N LEU A 66 1.39 -4.01 7.56
CA LEU A 66 0.51 -2.96 8.06
C LEU A 66 -0.95 -3.42 8.03
N PHE A 67 -1.40 -3.95 6.89
CA PHE A 67 -2.76 -4.42 6.69
C PHE A 67 -3.10 -5.57 7.65
N VAL A 68 -2.25 -6.59 7.72
CA VAL A 68 -2.43 -7.75 8.62
C VAL A 68 -2.44 -7.33 10.09
N SER A 69 -1.71 -6.27 10.44
CA SER A 69 -1.67 -5.73 11.81
C SER A 69 -2.82 -4.78 12.14
N GLY A 70 -3.76 -4.54 11.22
CA GLY A 70 -4.89 -3.64 11.38
C GLY A 70 -4.55 -2.15 11.21
N HIS A 71 -3.37 -1.82 10.69
CA HIS A 71 -2.96 -0.44 10.40
C HIS A 71 -3.41 -0.01 8.99
N TYR A 72 -4.72 -0.10 8.76
CA TYR A 72 -5.33 0.04 7.43
C TYR A 72 -5.05 1.38 6.75
N SER A 73 -5.29 2.51 7.44
CA SER A 73 -4.99 3.84 6.91
C SER A 73 -3.51 3.97 6.49
N ILE A 74 -2.57 3.44 7.28
CA ILE A 74 -1.14 3.47 6.96
C ILE A 74 -0.81 2.53 5.79
N ALA A 75 -1.45 1.35 5.72
CA ALA A 75 -1.28 0.42 4.60
C ALA A 75 -1.70 1.07 3.27
N VAL A 76 -2.84 1.78 3.26
CA VAL A 76 -3.30 2.57 2.11
C VAL A 76 -2.29 3.68 1.80
N GLN A 77 -1.82 4.42 2.81
CA GLN A 77 -0.83 5.49 2.64
C GLN A 77 0.42 5.01 1.91
N GLU A 78 1.01 3.93 2.39
CA GLU A 78 2.25 3.38 1.85
C GLU A 78 2.05 2.79 0.45
N ALA A 79 0.90 2.17 0.18
CA ALA A 79 0.57 1.70 -1.17
C ALA A 79 0.56 2.85 -2.19
N TYR A 80 -0.10 3.97 -1.88
CA TYR A 80 -0.13 5.14 -2.76
C TYR A 80 1.23 5.85 -2.87
N LYS A 81 2.02 5.88 -1.80
CA LYS A 81 3.41 6.37 -1.86
C LYS A 81 4.28 5.51 -2.78
N ALA A 82 4.07 4.19 -2.81
CA ALA A 82 4.78 3.31 -3.73
C ALA A 82 4.42 3.60 -5.19
N VAL A 83 3.15 3.85 -5.51
CA VAL A 83 2.71 4.27 -6.85
C VAL A 83 3.37 5.59 -7.25
N ASP A 84 3.30 6.60 -6.38
CA ASP A 84 3.86 7.94 -6.60
C ASP A 84 5.36 7.88 -6.88
N ARG A 85 6.10 7.17 -6.03
CA ARG A 85 7.54 6.97 -6.17
C ARG A 85 7.89 6.24 -7.47
N PHE A 86 7.15 5.18 -7.81
CA PHE A 86 7.39 4.45 -9.03
C PHE A 86 7.29 5.35 -10.27
N ILE A 87 6.27 6.21 -10.37
CA ILE A 87 6.15 7.07 -11.56
C ILE A 87 7.18 8.21 -11.51
N ALA A 88 7.52 8.73 -10.33
CA ALA A 88 8.57 9.74 -10.17
C ALA A 88 9.92 9.21 -10.69
N ASP A 89 10.27 7.99 -10.29
CA ASP A 89 11.49 7.30 -10.72
C ASP A 89 11.44 7.01 -12.23
N LYS A 90 10.32 6.47 -12.72
CA LYS A 90 10.13 6.13 -14.15
C LYS A 90 10.22 7.35 -15.07
N THR A 91 9.75 8.52 -14.62
CA THR A 91 9.74 9.76 -15.40
C THR A 91 10.98 10.63 -15.18
N GLY A 92 11.86 10.28 -14.24
CA GLY A 92 12.99 11.11 -13.82
C GLY A 92 12.55 12.41 -13.12
N ARG A 93 11.37 12.43 -12.50
CA ARG A 93 10.76 13.61 -11.83
C ARG A 93 10.74 13.48 -10.31
N GLY A 94 11.83 13.01 -9.71
CA GLY A 94 11.93 12.76 -8.26
C GLY A 94 11.71 13.96 -7.34
N SER A 95 11.67 15.19 -7.87
CA SER A 95 11.33 16.40 -7.10
C SER A 95 9.83 16.69 -7.03
N LEU A 96 9.00 15.99 -7.79
CA LEU A 96 7.55 16.14 -7.84
C LEU A 96 6.86 14.96 -7.15
N SER A 97 5.67 15.17 -6.60
CA SER A 97 4.88 14.14 -5.92
C SER A 97 3.39 14.49 -5.99
N GLY A 98 2.54 13.50 -5.78
CA GLY A 98 1.10 13.64 -5.64
C GLY A 98 0.46 14.12 -6.93
N THR A 99 -0.60 14.93 -6.79
CA THR A 99 -1.44 15.38 -7.91
C THR A 99 -0.62 16.07 -9.01
N THR A 100 0.32 16.95 -8.65
CA THR A 100 1.17 17.67 -9.61
C THR A 100 2.01 16.72 -10.48
N LEU A 101 2.56 15.66 -9.89
CA LEU A 101 3.30 14.65 -10.65
C LEU A 101 2.38 13.91 -11.63
N MET A 102 1.19 13.52 -11.18
CA MET A 102 0.23 12.78 -12.02
C MET A 102 -0.30 13.61 -13.19
N GLU A 103 -0.62 14.88 -12.94
CA GLU A 103 -1.10 15.81 -13.96
C GLU A 103 -0.07 16.04 -15.06
N LEU A 104 1.19 16.24 -14.69
CA LEU A 104 2.29 16.37 -15.64
C LEU A 104 2.52 15.05 -16.40
N THR A 105 2.53 13.93 -15.68
CA THR A 105 2.93 12.62 -16.23
C THR A 105 1.95 12.10 -17.25
N PHE A 106 0.64 12.21 -16.99
CA PHE A 106 -0.40 11.59 -17.81
C PHE A 106 -1.23 12.58 -18.61
N SER A 107 -0.82 13.85 -18.68
CA SER A 107 -1.59 14.92 -19.33
C SER A 107 -2.07 14.53 -20.75
N PRO A 108 -3.33 14.78 -21.14
CA PRO A 108 -3.84 14.35 -22.45
C PRO A 108 -3.15 15.05 -23.62
N LYS A 109 -2.66 16.28 -23.40
CA LYS A 109 -2.05 17.12 -24.42
C LYS A 109 -0.58 16.75 -24.66
N SER A 110 0.17 16.53 -23.59
CA SER A 110 1.60 16.23 -23.63
C SER A 110 1.95 15.38 -22.41
N PRO A 111 1.66 14.07 -22.45
CA PRO A 111 2.01 13.15 -21.39
C PRO A 111 3.47 12.75 -21.49
N ILE A 112 4.10 12.51 -20.35
CA ILE A 112 5.39 11.83 -20.26
C ILE A 112 5.19 10.33 -20.39
N LEU A 113 4.09 9.79 -19.85
CA LEU A 113 3.73 8.38 -19.93
C LEU A 113 2.40 8.18 -20.66
N HIS A 114 2.41 7.28 -21.63
CA HIS A 114 1.24 6.94 -22.44
C HIS A 114 1.15 5.43 -22.72
N TRP A 115 -0.04 4.95 -23.08
CA TRP A 115 -0.28 3.51 -23.33
C TRP A 115 -0.40 3.16 -24.81
N THR A 116 -0.76 4.13 -25.64
CA THR A 116 -1.13 3.96 -27.04
C THR A 116 -0.60 5.12 -27.89
N ASP A 117 -0.75 5.02 -29.20
CA ASP A 117 -0.35 6.07 -30.13
C ASP A 117 -1.29 7.30 -30.10
N ARG A 118 -2.40 7.23 -29.35
CA ARG A 118 -3.35 8.35 -29.15
C ARG A 118 -3.88 8.92 -30.48
N ARG A 119 -4.16 8.05 -31.45
CA ARG A 119 -4.66 8.39 -32.79
C ARG A 119 -6.18 8.32 -32.87
N THR A 120 -6.79 7.41 -32.11
CA THR A 120 -8.25 7.24 -32.10
C THR A 120 -8.89 7.95 -30.92
N GLN A 121 -10.18 8.27 -31.03
CA GLN A 121 -10.92 8.89 -29.92
C GLN A 121 -10.89 8.03 -28.66
N ALA A 122 -11.02 6.70 -28.80
CA ALA A 122 -10.96 5.77 -27.67
C ALA A 122 -9.60 5.81 -26.94
N GLU A 123 -8.49 5.93 -27.68
CA GLU A 123 -7.16 6.07 -27.10
C GLU A 123 -6.96 7.41 -26.39
N LEU A 124 -7.50 8.49 -26.96
CA LEU A 124 -7.50 9.82 -26.35
C LEU A 124 -8.33 9.83 -25.05
N ASP A 125 -9.49 9.18 -25.07
CA ASP A 125 -10.37 9.04 -23.92
C ASP A 125 -9.74 8.16 -22.82
N GLU A 126 -9.07 7.08 -23.20
CA GLU A 126 -8.31 6.25 -22.26
C GLU A 126 -7.22 7.07 -21.55
N GLN A 127 -6.42 7.83 -22.32
CA GLN A 127 -5.39 8.70 -21.74
C GLN A 127 -5.99 9.73 -20.80
N ALA A 128 -7.07 10.41 -21.22
CA ALA A 128 -7.73 11.43 -20.42
C ALA A 128 -8.44 10.87 -19.18
N GLY A 129 -9.00 9.66 -19.29
CA GLY A 129 -9.62 8.94 -18.18
C GLY A 129 -8.58 8.58 -17.11
N TYR A 130 -7.51 7.90 -17.50
CA TYR A 130 -6.47 7.53 -16.56
C TYR A 130 -5.75 8.73 -15.96
N HIS A 131 -5.52 9.79 -16.72
CA HIS A 131 -5.03 11.06 -16.17
C HIS A 131 -5.87 11.53 -14.97
N ARG A 132 -7.20 11.56 -15.11
CA ARG A 132 -8.11 11.94 -14.02
C ARG A 132 -8.08 10.94 -12.87
N LEU A 133 -7.99 9.64 -13.15
CA LEU A 133 -7.92 8.61 -12.12
C LEU A 133 -6.65 8.75 -11.27
N TYR A 134 -5.48 8.95 -11.89
CA TYR A 134 -4.23 9.14 -11.13
C TYR A 134 -4.25 10.44 -10.31
N ALA A 135 -4.63 11.56 -10.93
CA ALA A 135 -4.70 12.85 -10.24
C ALA A 135 -5.71 12.82 -9.09
N GLY A 136 -6.89 12.25 -9.35
CA GLY A 136 -7.97 12.09 -8.38
C GLY A 136 -7.60 11.13 -7.24
N ALA A 137 -6.88 10.04 -7.52
CA ALA A 137 -6.43 9.12 -6.49
C ALA A 137 -5.40 9.77 -5.55
N MET A 138 -4.48 10.58 -6.10
CA MET A 138 -3.54 11.33 -5.26
C MET A 138 -4.25 12.40 -4.43
N LEU A 139 -5.18 13.15 -5.05
CA LEU A 139 -5.89 14.24 -4.38
C LEU A 139 -6.90 13.75 -3.34
N GLY A 140 -7.68 12.72 -3.68
CA GLY A 140 -8.85 12.28 -2.91
C GLY A 140 -8.60 11.08 -2.01
N ILE A 141 -7.48 10.37 -2.15
CA ILE A 141 -7.16 9.20 -1.31
C ILE A 141 -5.82 9.42 -0.60
N ARG A 142 -4.72 9.55 -1.36
CA ARG A 142 -3.37 9.68 -0.77
C ARG A 142 -3.24 10.89 0.13
N ASN A 143 -3.75 12.05 -0.29
CA ASN A 143 -3.64 13.28 0.48
C ASN A 143 -4.45 13.23 1.79
N PRO A 144 -5.77 12.90 1.79
CA PRO A 144 -6.53 12.74 3.03
C PRO A 144 -5.89 11.75 4.00
N VAL A 145 -5.53 10.56 3.53
CA VAL A 145 -4.85 9.53 4.36
C VAL A 145 -3.53 10.02 4.96
N ALA A 146 -2.85 10.95 4.30
CA ALA A 146 -1.58 11.48 4.82
C ALA A 146 -1.73 12.63 5.83
N HIS A 147 -2.90 13.26 5.90
CA HIS A 147 -3.15 14.42 6.75
C HIS A 147 -4.18 14.14 7.85
N GLU A 148 -4.98 13.08 7.72
CA GLU A 148 -5.98 12.67 8.69
C GLU A 148 -5.60 11.34 9.36
N PHE A 149 -5.87 11.23 10.67
CA PHE A 149 -5.67 9.99 11.41
C PHE A 149 -6.87 9.07 11.22
N ASN A 150 -6.61 7.78 10.97
CA ASN A 150 -7.65 6.75 10.81
C ASN A 150 -8.71 7.10 9.76
N TRP A 151 -8.31 7.73 8.65
CA TRP A 151 -9.22 8.00 7.52
C TRP A 151 -9.82 6.71 6.93
N VAL A 152 -9.11 5.58 7.07
CA VAL A 152 -9.65 4.23 6.85
C VAL A 152 -9.41 3.37 8.08
N ASP A 153 -10.49 2.84 8.62
CA ASP A 153 -10.55 1.94 9.77
C ASP A 153 -11.09 0.55 9.42
N GLU A 154 -11.85 0.43 8.33
CA GLU A 154 -12.40 -0.84 7.85
C GLU A 154 -11.43 -1.58 6.91
N ALA A 155 -11.26 -2.89 7.15
CA ALA A 155 -10.35 -3.76 6.40
C ALA A 155 -10.73 -3.86 4.91
N ASP A 156 -12.02 -3.99 4.62
CA ASP A 156 -12.52 -4.15 3.26
C ASP A 156 -12.30 -2.88 2.43
N VAL A 157 -12.59 -1.71 2.99
CA VAL A 157 -12.34 -0.41 2.35
C VAL A 157 -10.85 -0.22 2.09
N ALA A 158 -10.01 -0.58 3.06
CA ALA A 158 -8.57 -0.49 2.88
C ALA A 158 -8.07 -1.42 1.77
N LEU A 159 -8.61 -2.63 1.70
CA LEU A 159 -8.27 -3.58 0.66
C LEU A 159 -8.69 -3.05 -0.72
N GLU A 160 -9.91 -2.51 -0.87
CA GLU A 160 -10.38 -1.89 -2.12
C GLU A 160 -9.43 -0.80 -2.61
N LEU A 161 -9.02 0.10 -1.72
CA LEU A 161 -8.11 1.19 -2.04
C LEU A 161 -6.70 0.69 -2.39
N ILE A 162 -6.20 -0.33 -1.71
CA ILE A 162 -4.90 -0.94 -2.02
C ILE A 162 -4.97 -1.68 -3.37
N VAL A 163 -6.06 -2.36 -3.68
CA VAL A 163 -6.30 -2.98 -4.99
C VAL A 163 -6.33 -1.92 -6.09
N PHE A 164 -6.95 -0.77 -5.83
CA PHE A 164 -6.94 0.34 -6.77
C PHE A 164 -5.53 0.91 -6.97
N ALA A 165 -4.76 1.11 -5.89
CA ALA A 165 -3.35 1.51 -5.98
C ALA A 165 -2.53 0.50 -6.81
N GLN A 166 -2.75 -0.80 -6.61
CA GLN A 166 -2.14 -1.85 -7.42
C GLN A 166 -2.51 -1.75 -8.90
N HIS A 167 -3.78 -1.53 -9.23
CA HIS A 167 -4.21 -1.34 -10.61
C HIS A 167 -3.50 -0.15 -11.27
N LEU A 168 -3.40 0.96 -10.55
CA LEU A 168 -2.64 2.14 -10.99
C LEU A 168 -1.15 1.80 -11.18
N LEU A 169 -0.50 1.11 -10.24
CA LEU A 169 0.90 0.70 -10.41
C LEU A 169 1.09 -0.16 -11.66
N ARG A 170 0.25 -1.18 -11.86
CA ARG A 170 0.30 -2.06 -13.02
C ARG A 170 0.12 -1.29 -14.32
N LYS A 171 -0.82 -0.34 -14.34
CA LYS A 171 -1.06 0.53 -15.48
C LYS A 171 0.14 1.45 -15.74
N ALA A 172 0.79 2.00 -14.71
CA ALA A 172 2.00 2.81 -14.83
C ALA A 172 3.20 1.99 -15.34
N LYS A 173 3.36 0.74 -14.89
CA LYS A 173 4.37 -0.20 -15.40
C LYS A 173 4.22 -0.44 -16.91
N ALA A 174 2.99 -0.63 -17.39
CA ALA A 174 2.69 -0.84 -18.80
C ALA A 174 2.85 0.41 -19.69
N ALA A 175 2.87 1.61 -19.11
CA ALA A 175 3.03 2.85 -19.88
C ALA A 175 4.45 2.98 -20.46
N ARG A 176 4.55 3.60 -21.63
CA ARG A 176 5.82 3.88 -22.33
C ARG A 176 6.21 5.34 -22.09
N LEU A 177 7.51 5.60 -22.02
CA LEU A 177 8.02 6.96 -22.02
C LEU A 177 7.79 7.58 -23.39
N ASP A 178 7.25 8.80 -23.41
CA ASP A 178 7.27 9.63 -24.60
C ASP A 178 8.73 10.03 -24.84
N GLU A 179 9.37 9.36 -25.80
CA GLU A 179 10.70 9.77 -26.24
C GLU A 179 10.62 11.22 -26.73
N PRO A 180 11.51 12.11 -26.26
CA PRO A 180 11.47 13.50 -26.68
C PRO A 180 11.79 13.57 -28.16
N HIS A 181 10.76 13.73 -29.01
CA HIS A 181 10.75 14.38 -30.32
C HIS A 181 12.10 14.43 -31.09
N ALA A 182 12.83 13.32 -31.18
CA ALA A 182 14.12 13.28 -31.88
C ALA A 182 13.96 13.41 -33.41
N ARG A 183 12.72 13.51 -33.93
CA ARG A 183 12.44 13.66 -35.37
C ARG A 183 11.18 14.49 -35.63
N ARG A 184 11.29 15.80 -35.44
CA ARG A 184 10.68 16.78 -36.36
C ARG A 184 11.78 17.75 -36.77
N LYS A 185 12.70 17.28 -37.63
CA LYS A 185 13.41 18.23 -38.51
C LYS A 185 12.41 18.65 -39.61
N PRO A 186 12.35 19.94 -39.97
CA PRO A 186 11.57 20.41 -41.10
C PRO A 186 12.05 19.74 -42.41
#